data_AF-A0A453P082-F1
#
_entry.id   AF-A0A453P082-F1
#
_cell.length_a   1.000
_cell.length_b   1.000
_cell.length_c   1.000
_cell.angle_alpha   90.00
_cell.angle_beta   90.00
_cell.angle_gamma   90.00
#
_symmetry.space_group_name_H-M   'P 1'
#
loop_
_entity.id
_entity.type
_entity.pdbx_description
1 polymer ?
#
loop_
_entity_poly.entity_id
_entity_poly.type
_entity_poly.pdbx_seq_one_letter_code
_entity_poly.pdbx_strand_id
1 'polypeptide(L)'
;GQSVHELMPNLYGCIPKRRRTTRTVADGLNGNSWARDIQGNLDLHEIGQYLQLWQIMQRTELSATPDRLIWRWTASGNYSAQSCYMATFHGSTACYSWKLIWKCWALPRVKFFHWLANQDRCWTAERLARHGLQHHPRCLLCDQQPETVRHLLMECPLARQAWHETLAWLRIPAPIPTQELSLTDWWKYAKEDTPPILRKA
;
A
#
# COMPACT_ATOMS: atom_id res chain seq x y z
N GLY A 1 4.95 18.03 -13.25
CA GLY A 1 5.41 17.82 -14.63
C GLY A 1 5.57 16.33 -14.85
N GLN A 2 5.23 15.84 -16.03
CA GLN A 2 5.52 14.48 -16.48
C GLN A 2 6.67 14.55 -17.48
N SER A 3 7.55 13.55 -17.48
CA SER A 3 8.64 13.51 -18.46
C SER A 3 8.15 13.01 -19.82
N VAL A 4 8.89 13.31 -20.89
CA VAL A 4 8.60 12.79 -22.24
C VAL A 4 8.59 11.26 -22.25
N HIS A 5 9.46 10.62 -21.46
CA HIS A 5 9.46 9.16 -21.31
C HIS A 5 8.16 8.62 -20.71
N GLU A 6 7.60 9.29 -19.70
CA GLU A 6 6.34 8.86 -19.05
C GLU A 6 5.12 9.07 -19.96
N LEU A 7 5.11 10.18 -20.70
CA LEU A 7 4.00 10.50 -21.60
C LEU A 7 4.05 9.66 -22.89
N MET A 8 5.26 9.30 -23.36
CA MET A 8 5.52 8.91 -24.75
C MET A 8 6.55 7.78 -24.84
N PRO A 9 6.33 6.64 -24.17
CA PRO A 9 7.36 5.63 -24.00
C PRO A 9 7.85 5.02 -25.33
N ASN A 10 6.98 4.89 -26.33
CA ASN A 10 7.30 4.25 -27.61
C ASN A 10 8.15 5.21 -28.46
N LEU A 11 7.71 6.46 -28.61
CA LEU A 11 8.45 7.50 -29.33
C LEU A 11 9.80 7.79 -28.66
N TYR A 12 9.84 7.81 -27.32
CA TYR A 12 11.08 7.95 -26.57
C TYR A 12 12.06 6.81 -26.88
N GLY A 13 11.54 5.60 -27.14
CA GLY A 13 12.29 4.43 -27.62
C GLY A 13 13.04 4.65 -28.93
N CYS A 14 12.49 5.46 -29.84
CA CYS A 14 13.07 5.76 -31.16
C CYS A 14 14.22 6.78 -31.12
N ILE A 15 14.43 7.48 -30.00
CA ILE A 15 15.50 8.48 -29.86
C ILE A 15 16.79 7.80 -29.38
N PRO A 16 17.98 8.08 -29.92
CA PRO A 16 19.23 7.49 -29.42
C PRO A 16 19.52 7.83 -27.95
N LYS A 17 20.03 6.87 -27.17
CA LYS A 17 20.37 7.06 -25.74
C LYS A 17 21.22 8.30 -25.46
N ARG A 18 22.21 8.57 -26.32
CA ARG A 18 23.07 9.77 -26.21
C ARG A 18 22.28 11.07 -26.30
N ARG A 19 21.29 11.14 -27.19
CA ARG A 19 20.43 12.34 -27.34
C ARG A 19 19.54 12.52 -26.11
N ARG A 20 18.99 11.42 -25.58
CA ARG A 20 18.13 11.44 -24.38
C ARG A 20 18.80 12.06 -23.16
N THR A 21 20.12 11.90 -23.01
CA THR A 21 20.86 12.38 -21.82
C THR A 21 21.45 13.77 -22.01
N THR A 22 21.74 14.20 -23.24
CA THR A 22 22.41 15.49 -23.49
C THR A 22 21.46 16.60 -23.93
N ARG A 23 20.30 16.27 -24.49
CA ARG A 23 19.38 17.25 -25.08
C ARG A 23 18.55 17.92 -23.99
N THR A 24 18.62 19.25 -23.90
CA THR A 24 17.69 20.03 -23.08
C THR A 24 16.39 20.32 -23.85
N VAL A 25 15.32 20.70 -23.14
CA VAL A 25 14.06 21.12 -23.77
C VAL A 25 14.28 22.38 -24.63
N ALA A 26 15.11 23.31 -24.17
CA ALA A 26 15.49 24.51 -24.92
C ALA A 26 16.19 24.17 -26.24
N ASP A 27 17.18 23.28 -26.22
CA ASP A 27 17.86 22.83 -27.43
C ASP A 27 16.90 22.12 -28.37
N GLY A 28 15.99 21.30 -27.82
CA GLY A 28 14.98 20.55 -28.56
C GLY A 28 14.02 21.46 -29.31
N LEU A 29 13.49 22.49 -28.64
CA LEU A 29 12.57 23.47 -29.24
C LEU A 29 13.26 24.32 -30.32
N ASN A 30 14.55 24.60 -30.19
CA ASN A 30 15.29 25.36 -31.19
C ASN A 30 15.24 24.68 -32.57
N GLY A 31 14.53 25.31 -33.51
CA GLY A 31 14.32 24.80 -34.86
C GLY A 31 13.74 23.39 -34.91
N ASN A 32 12.85 23.04 -33.95
CA ASN A 32 12.25 21.72 -33.80
C ASN A 32 13.27 20.57 -33.89
N SER A 33 14.45 20.77 -33.31
CA SER A 33 15.54 19.79 -33.38
C SER A 33 15.19 18.46 -32.71
N TRP A 34 14.24 18.47 -31.76
CA TRP A 34 13.71 17.26 -31.13
C TRP A 34 13.11 16.27 -32.14
N ALA A 35 12.45 16.75 -33.21
CA ALA A 35 11.85 15.90 -34.23
C ALA A 35 12.91 15.18 -35.07
N ARG A 36 14.08 15.83 -35.28
CA ARG A 36 15.22 15.27 -36.02
C ARG A 36 15.99 14.22 -35.24
N ASP A 37 15.81 14.15 -33.91
CA ASP A 37 16.46 13.14 -33.07
C ASP A 37 15.75 11.78 -33.10
N ILE A 38 14.54 11.72 -33.66
CA ILE A 38 13.74 10.50 -33.79
C ILE A 38 14.30 9.68 -34.95
N GLN A 39 14.63 8.41 -34.68
CA GLN A 39 15.25 7.52 -35.67
C GLN A 39 14.44 6.23 -35.85
N GLY A 40 14.61 5.61 -37.02
CA GLY A 40 13.94 4.36 -37.38
C GLY A 40 12.58 4.58 -38.04
N ASN A 41 11.93 3.47 -38.37
CA ASN A 41 10.58 3.49 -38.93
C ASN A 41 9.57 3.69 -37.80
N LEU A 42 8.69 4.67 -37.96
CA LEU A 42 7.62 4.96 -37.01
C LEU A 42 6.38 4.17 -37.41
N ASP A 43 5.85 3.38 -36.48
CA ASP A 43 4.57 2.71 -36.64
C ASP A 43 3.44 3.60 -36.07
N LEU A 44 2.19 3.15 -36.20
CA LEU A 44 1.00 3.92 -35.84
C LEU A 44 1.04 4.49 -34.40
N HIS A 45 1.61 3.74 -33.45
CA HIS A 45 1.71 4.17 -32.06
C HIS A 45 2.73 5.29 -31.86
N GLU A 46 3.89 5.20 -32.50
CA GLU A 46 4.93 6.23 -32.48
C GLU A 46 4.45 7.49 -33.18
N ILE A 47 3.73 7.37 -34.30
CA ILE A 47 3.14 8.51 -35.00
C ILE A 47 2.10 9.21 -34.10
N GLY A 48 1.24 8.44 -33.43
CA GLY A 48 0.26 8.99 -32.48
C GLY A 48 0.92 9.77 -31.35
N GLN A 49 1.99 9.21 -30.76
CA GLN A 49 2.78 9.90 -29.75
C GLN A 49 3.46 11.13 -30.34
N TYR A 50 4.08 11.05 -31.51
CA TYR A 50 4.73 12.20 -32.16
C TYR A 50 3.80 13.41 -32.27
N LEU A 51 2.55 13.19 -32.72
CA LEU A 51 1.55 14.26 -32.82
C LEU A 51 1.21 14.88 -31.46
N GLN A 52 1.13 14.07 -30.40
CA GLN A 52 0.95 14.57 -29.04
C GLN A 52 2.14 15.41 -28.57
N LEU A 53 3.38 14.98 -28.85
CA LEU A 53 4.58 15.71 -28.46
C LEU A 53 4.61 17.06 -29.17
N TRP A 54 4.29 17.03 -30.45
CA TRP A 54 4.22 18.21 -31.29
C TRP A 54 3.26 19.24 -30.71
N GLN A 55 2.05 18.82 -30.31
CA GLN A 55 1.07 19.71 -29.67
C GLN A 55 1.57 20.28 -28.32
N ILE A 56 2.25 19.47 -27.51
CA ILE A 56 2.82 19.91 -26.23
C ILE A 56 3.94 20.94 -26.47
N MET A 57 4.85 20.66 -27.41
CA MET A 57 5.95 21.54 -27.75
C MET A 57 5.46 22.89 -28.29
N GLN A 58 4.40 22.90 -29.10
CA GLN A 58 3.78 24.14 -29.59
C GLN A 58 3.20 25.03 -28.48
N ARG A 59 2.74 24.43 -27.38
CA ARG A 59 2.15 25.14 -26.23
C ARG A 59 3.18 25.46 -25.13
N THR A 60 4.43 25.05 -25.32
CA THR A 60 5.47 25.22 -24.31
C THR A 60 6.17 26.55 -24.53
N GLU A 61 6.00 27.47 -23.59
CA GLU A 61 6.74 28.73 -23.56
C GLU A 61 7.89 28.61 -22.57
N LEU A 62 9.11 28.85 -23.05
CA LEU A 62 10.28 28.90 -22.20
C LEU A 62 10.47 30.31 -21.67
N SER A 63 10.85 30.42 -20.40
CA SER A 63 11.23 31.67 -19.77
C SER A 63 12.74 31.70 -19.53
N ALA A 64 13.31 32.89 -19.43
CA ALA A 64 14.73 33.06 -19.10
C ALA A 64 15.04 32.80 -17.60
N THR A 65 14.03 32.49 -16.78
CA THR A 65 14.24 32.18 -15.36
C THR A 65 14.87 30.80 -15.21
N PRO A 66 15.81 30.62 -14.27
CA PRO A 66 16.42 29.32 -14.04
C PRO A 66 15.39 28.29 -13.58
N ASP A 67 15.59 27.04 -13.99
CA ASP A 67 14.76 25.91 -13.57
C ASP A 67 14.78 25.75 -12.04
N ARG A 68 13.61 25.46 -11.47
CA ARG A 68 13.44 25.21 -10.04
C ARG A 68 12.87 23.83 -9.78
N LEU A 69 13.44 23.13 -8.80
CA LEU A 69 12.88 21.87 -8.30
C LEU A 69 11.67 22.18 -7.41
N ILE A 70 10.50 21.70 -7.79
CA ILE A 70 9.26 21.88 -7.03
C ILE A 70 8.87 20.55 -6.39
N TRP A 71 8.83 20.55 -5.06
CA TRP A 71 8.35 19.41 -4.28
C TRP A 71 6.81 19.32 -4.33
N ARG A 72 6.31 18.39 -5.14
CA ARG A 72 4.87 18.21 -5.40
C ARG A 72 4.00 17.90 -4.18
N TRP A 73 4.60 17.46 -3.07
CA TRP A 73 3.87 17.02 -1.88
C TRP A 73 3.68 18.13 -0.83
N THR A 74 3.98 19.37 -1.18
CA THR A 74 3.73 20.56 -0.34
C THR A 74 3.18 21.69 -1.20
N ALA A 75 2.20 22.43 -0.68
CA ALA A 75 1.64 23.59 -1.39
C ALA A 75 2.68 24.69 -1.66
N SER A 76 3.69 24.84 -0.79
CA SER A 76 4.80 25.78 -0.97
C SER A 76 5.79 25.36 -2.05
N GLY A 77 5.76 24.09 -2.49
CA GLY A 77 6.74 23.53 -3.42
C GLY A 77 8.13 23.29 -2.82
N ASN A 78 8.30 23.50 -1.51
CA ASN A 78 9.60 23.37 -0.84
C ASN A 78 9.82 21.96 -0.30
N TYR A 79 11.00 21.41 -0.57
CA TYR A 79 11.40 20.13 -0.01
C TYR A 79 11.77 20.24 1.47
N SER A 80 11.36 19.26 2.27
CA SER A 80 11.90 19.00 3.60
C SER A 80 11.99 17.49 3.84
N ALA A 81 12.89 17.05 4.71
CA ALA A 81 12.97 15.64 5.09
C ALA A 81 11.64 15.14 5.70
N GLN A 82 10.94 16.00 6.46
CA GLN A 82 9.63 15.70 7.03
C GLN A 82 8.56 15.48 5.95
N SER A 83 8.46 16.37 4.95
CA SER A 83 7.50 16.24 3.86
C SER A 83 7.82 15.05 2.96
N CYS A 84 9.11 14.71 2.79
CA CYS A 84 9.54 13.49 2.13
C CYS A 84 9.04 12.24 2.87
N TYR A 85 9.28 12.17 4.17
CA TYR A 85 8.82 11.06 5.00
C TYR A 85 7.29 10.94 4.95
N MET A 86 6.54 12.04 5.08
CA MET A 86 5.08 12.03 4.96
C MET A 86 4.60 11.56 3.58
N ALA A 87 5.28 11.93 2.51
CA ALA A 87 4.94 11.47 1.16
C ALA A 87 5.06 9.94 1.01
N THR A 88 5.90 9.26 1.80
CA THR A 88 5.98 7.78 1.79
C THR A 88 4.72 7.11 2.34
N PHE A 89 3.91 7.83 3.13
CA PHE A 89 2.62 7.37 3.63
C PHE A 89 1.45 7.77 2.73
N HIS A 90 1.69 8.44 1.62
CA HIS A 90 0.62 8.81 0.70
C HIS A 90 -0.04 7.55 0.11
N GLY A 91 -1.36 7.42 0.27
CA GLY A 91 -2.10 6.21 -0.10
C GLY A 91 -2.05 5.08 0.94
N SER A 92 -1.38 5.27 2.07
CA SER A 92 -1.49 4.34 3.19
C SER A 92 -2.89 4.38 3.81
N THR A 93 -3.40 3.21 4.17
CA THR A 93 -4.66 3.09 4.90
C THR A 93 -4.38 3.10 6.40
N ALA A 94 -5.05 3.99 7.13
CA ALA A 94 -4.95 4.04 8.57
C ALA A 94 -5.65 2.82 9.18
N CYS A 95 -4.88 1.92 9.81
CA CYS A 95 -5.46 0.86 10.63
C CYS A 95 -5.92 1.45 11.96
N TYR A 96 -7.21 1.73 12.13
CA TYR A 96 -7.74 2.37 13.35
C TYR A 96 -7.39 1.60 14.65
N SER A 97 -7.17 0.29 14.56
CA SER A 97 -6.81 -0.57 15.70
C SER A 97 -5.30 -0.60 16.04
N TRP A 98 -4.44 0.14 15.34
CA TRP A 98 -2.99 0.14 15.61
C TRP A 98 -2.68 0.51 17.07
N LYS A 99 -3.37 1.51 17.64
CA LYS A 99 -3.16 1.92 19.03
C LYS A 99 -3.48 0.79 20.00
N LEU A 100 -4.53 0.03 19.74
CA LEU A 100 -4.97 -1.07 20.59
C LEU A 100 -3.88 -2.16 20.67
N ILE A 101 -3.30 -2.52 19.53
CA ILE A 101 -2.28 -3.57 19.42
C ILE A 101 -0.93 -3.11 19.98
N TRP A 102 -0.49 -1.89 19.62
CA TRP A 102 0.86 -1.45 19.98
C TRP A 102 0.95 -0.90 21.41
N LYS A 103 -0.14 -0.35 21.96
CA LYS A 103 -0.20 0.17 23.34
C LYS A 103 -0.64 -0.84 24.39
N CYS A 104 -1.07 -2.06 24.02
CA CYS A 104 -1.39 -3.08 25.01
C CYS A 104 -0.14 -3.57 25.76
N TRP A 105 -0.34 -4.12 26.96
CA TRP A 105 0.74 -4.71 27.76
C TRP A 105 0.99 -6.18 27.37
N ALA A 106 1.32 -6.40 26.09
CA ALA A 106 1.67 -7.72 25.57
C ALA A 106 3.13 -7.78 25.12
N LEU A 107 3.68 -8.99 25.09
CA LEU A 107 5.01 -9.25 24.54
C LEU A 107 5.06 -8.85 23.05
N PRO A 108 6.21 -8.38 22.53
CA PRO A 108 6.33 -7.96 21.13
C PRO A 108 5.88 -9.04 20.14
N ARG A 109 6.20 -10.32 20.39
CA ARG A 109 5.79 -11.44 19.52
C ARG A 109 4.27 -11.54 19.37
N VAL A 110 3.53 -11.31 20.46
CA VAL A 110 2.05 -11.32 20.45
C VAL A 110 1.50 -10.10 19.69
N LYS A 111 2.10 -8.92 19.89
CA LYS A 111 1.74 -7.70 19.14
C LYS A 111 1.94 -7.87 17.64
N PHE A 112 3.08 -8.42 17.23
CA PHE A 112 3.37 -8.70 15.82
C PHE A 112 2.42 -9.72 15.22
N PHE A 113 2.14 -10.81 15.95
CA PHE A 113 1.17 -11.80 15.51
C PHE A 113 -0.21 -11.17 15.28
N HIS A 114 -0.72 -10.40 16.24
CA HIS A 114 -2.03 -9.76 16.12
C HIS A 114 -2.05 -8.71 14.99
N TRP A 115 -0.96 -7.97 14.80
CA TRP A 115 -0.82 -7.02 13.70
C TRP A 115 -0.91 -7.70 12.33
N LEU A 116 -0.23 -8.84 12.16
CA LEU A 116 -0.30 -9.63 10.94
C LEU A 116 -1.67 -10.27 10.74
N ALA A 117 -2.29 -10.75 11.82
CA ALA A 117 -3.63 -11.33 11.79
C ALA A 117 -4.66 -10.33 11.25
N ASN A 118 -4.63 -9.08 11.72
CA ASN A 118 -5.55 -8.03 11.25
C ASN A 118 -5.38 -7.61 9.79
N GLN A 119 -4.28 -8.02 9.16
CA GLN A 119 -4.01 -7.74 7.74
C GLN A 119 -4.22 -8.98 6.88
N ASP A 120 -4.73 -10.08 7.43
CA ASP A 120 -4.78 -11.40 6.79
C ASP A 120 -3.41 -11.85 6.26
N ARG A 121 -2.37 -11.54 7.06
CA ARG A 121 -0.96 -11.83 6.79
C ARG A 121 -0.37 -12.85 7.75
N CYS A 122 -1.18 -13.71 8.34
CA CYS A 122 -0.71 -14.96 8.96
C CYS A 122 -0.62 -16.07 7.91
N TRP A 123 0.25 -17.06 8.13
CA TRP A 123 0.35 -18.23 7.26
C TRP A 123 -0.78 -19.21 7.56
N THR A 124 -1.93 -18.98 6.94
CA THR A 124 -3.09 -19.88 6.97
C THR A 124 -3.17 -20.68 5.66
N ALA A 125 -3.93 -21.77 5.64
CA ALA A 125 -4.17 -22.53 4.41
C ALA A 125 -4.71 -21.64 3.27
N GLU A 126 -5.62 -20.71 3.58
CA GLU A 126 -6.11 -19.72 2.60
C GLU A 126 -4.98 -18.86 2.01
N ARG A 127 -4.03 -18.41 2.84
CA ARG A 127 -2.91 -17.61 2.35
C ARG A 127 -1.91 -18.45 1.56
N LEU A 128 -1.64 -19.68 1.99
CA LEU A 128 -0.82 -20.63 1.24
C LEU A 128 -1.43 -20.88 -0.15
N ALA A 129 -2.75 -21.08 -0.23
CA ALA A 129 -3.49 -21.23 -1.48
C ALA A 129 -3.32 -20.04 -2.42
N ARG A 130 -3.44 -18.80 -1.91
CA ARG A 130 -3.21 -17.56 -2.69
C ARG A 130 -1.80 -17.46 -3.28
N HIS A 131 -0.82 -18.11 -2.66
CA HIS A 131 0.57 -18.15 -3.12
C HIS A 131 0.92 -19.41 -3.93
N GLY A 132 -0.06 -20.27 -4.24
CA GLY A 132 0.18 -21.51 -4.99
C GLY A 132 1.00 -22.55 -4.22
N LEU A 133 1.03 -22.47 -2.88
CA LEU A 133 1.73 -23.41 -2.02
C LEU A 133 0.82 -24.57 -1.60
N GLN A 134 1.41 -25.72 -1.29
CA GLN A 134 0.67 -26.87 -0.78
C GLN A 134 -0.04 -26.51 0.53
N HIS A 135 -1.32 -26.84 0.63
CA HIS A 135 -2.16 -26.53 1.77
C HIS A 135 -3.25 -27.58 1.96
N HIS A 136 -3.74 -27.71 3.19
CA HIS A 136 -4.89 -28.55 3.49
C HIS A 136 -6.18 -27.80 3.16
N PRO A 137 -7.22 -28.45 2.58
CA PRO A 137 -8.46 -27.77 2.18
C PRO A 137 -9.29 -27.28 3.37
N ARG A 138 -9.05 -27.82 4.57
CA ARG A 138 -9.80 -27.54 5.79
C ARG A 138 -8.86 -27.21 6.95
N CYS A 139 -9.38 -26.52 7.95
CA CYS A 139 -8.71 -26.21 9.21
C CYS A 139 -8.25 -27.49 9.92
N LEU A 140 -6.97 -27.58 10.26
CA LEU A 140 -6.39 -28.75 10.92
C LEU A 140 -6.87 -28.93 12.37
N LEU A 141 -7.44 -27.88 12.98
CA LEU A 141 -7.94 -27.92 14.35
C LEU A 141 -9.32 -28.54 14.46
N CYS A 142 -10.23 -28.25 13.53
CA CYS A 142 -11.64 -28.68 13.61
C CYS A 142 -12.12 -29.51 12.41
N ASP A 143 -11.39 -29.51 11.30
CA ASP A 143 -11.73 -30.19 10.03
C ASP A 143 -13.12 -29.87 9.45
N GLN A 144 -13.71 -28.73 9.82
CA GLN A 144 -15.08 -28.34 9.43
C GLN A 144 -15.15 -27.28 8.33
N GLN A 145 -14.23 -26.31 8.32
CA GLN A 145 -14.26 -25.14 7.44
C GLN A 145 -12.86 -24.83 6.89
N PRO A 146 -12.74 -24.05 5.80
CA PRO A 146 -11.44 -23.57 5.30
C PRO A 146 -10.67 -22.79 6.37
N GLU A 147 -9.35 -22.95 6.38
CA GLU A 147 -8.50 -22.27 7.34
C GLU A 147 -8.22 -20.82 6.93
N THR A 148 -9.03 -19.90 7.47
CA THR A 148 -8.81 -18.44 7.39
C THR A 148 -8.34 -17.91 8.74
N VAL A 149 -7.77 -16.70 8.77
CA VAL A 149 -7.37 -16.06 10.05
C VAL A 149 -8.58 -15.86 10.95
N ARG A 150 -9.69 -15.42 10.36
CA ARG A 150 -10.98 -15.28 11.03
C ARG A 150 -11.45 -16.61 11.63
N HIS A 151 -11.38 -17.69 10.85
CA HIS A 151 -11.76 -19.00 11.35
C HIS A 151 -10.87 -19.45 12.51
N LEU A 152 -9.55 -19.40 12.35
CA LEU A 152 -8.60 -19.83 13.37
C LEU A 152 -8.70 -19.05 14.69
N LEU A 153 -9.06 -17.76 14.65
CA LEU A 153 -9.07 -16.91 15.84
C LEU A 153 -10.45 -16.73 16.47
N MET A 154 -11.54 -16.90 15.71
CA MET A 154 -12.89 -16.55 16.19
C MET A 154 -13.92 -17.66 15.97
N GLU A 155 -13.93 -18.33 14.82
CA GLU A 155 -15.03 -19.22 14.45
C GLU A 155 -14.76 -20.70 14.75
N CYS A 156 -13.48 -21.10 14.77
CA CYS A 156 -13.06 -22.46 15.03
C CYS A 156 -13.57 -22.91 16.40
N PRO A 157 -14.25 -24.08 16.51
CA PRO A 157 -14.73 -24.59 17.79
C PRO A 157 -13.66 -24.64 18.88
N LEU A 158 -12.43 -25.06 18.53
CA LEU A 158 -11.30 -25.09 19.45
C LEU A 158 -10.88 -23.68 19.89
N ALA A 159 -10.88 -22.70 18.98
CA ALA A 159 -10.57 -21.31 19.31
C ALA A 159 -11.64 -20.71 20.23
N ARG A 160 -12.92 -20.99 19.97
CA ARG A 160 -14.04 -20.54 20.82
C ARG A 160 -13.97 -21.13 22.23
N GLN A 161 -13.60 -22.40 22.34
CA GLN A 161 -13.37 -23.03 23.63
C GLN A 161 -12.21 -22.35 24.38
N ALA A 162 -11.08 -22.13 23.71
CA ALA A 162 -9.94 -21.43 24.31
C ALA A 162 -10.30 -20.02 24.80
N TRP A 163 -11.10 -19.26 24.03
CA TRP A 163 -11.63 -17.97 24.46
C TRP A 163 -12.50 -18.10 25.72
N HIS A 164 -13.44 -19.04 25.72
CA HIS A 164 -14.34 -19.26 26.86
C HIS A 164 -13.55 -19.57 28.14
N GLU A 165 -12.63 -20.53 28.07
CA GLU A 165 -11.81 -20.94 29.21
C GLU A 165 -10.92 -19.79 29.71
N THR A 166 -10.29 -19.04 28.80
CA THR A 166 -9.41 -17.92 29.15
C THR A 166 -10.18 -16.78 29.79
N LEU A 167 -11.33 -16.38 29.22
CA LEU A 167 -12.17 -15.31 29.76
C LEU A 167 -12.76 -15.68 31.12
N ALA A 168 -13.19 -16.94 31.28
CA ALA A 168 -13.67 -17.47 32.56
C ALA A 168 -12.57 -17.48 33.62
N TRP A 169 -11.35 -17.92 33.26
CA TRP A 169 -10.19 -17.93 34.15
C TRP A 169 -9.81 -16.52 34.61
N LEU A 170 -9.82 -15.55 33.70
CA LEU A 170 -9.53 -14.13 34.00
C LEU A 170 -10.69 -13.37 34.64
N ARG A 171 -11.89 -13.98 34.73
CA ARG A 171 -13.13 -13.36 35.22
C ARG A 171 -13.48 -12.06 34.49
N ILE A 172 -13.22 -12.02 33.18
CA ILE A 172 -13.56 -10.87 32.34
C ILE A 172 -14.98 -11.08 31.81
N PRO A 173 -15.93 -10.16 32.03
CA PRO A 173 -17.34 -10.33 31.65
C PRO A 173 -17.61 -10.11 30.15
N ALA A 174 -16.59 -10.25 29.28
CA ALA A 174 -16.73 -10.02 27.85
C ALA A 174 -17.34 -11.24 27.14
N PRO A 175 -18.16 -11.04 26.09
CA PRO A 175 -18.63 -12.15 25.27
C PRO A 175 -17.49 -12.73 24.43
N ILE A 176 -17.68 -13.94 23.93
CA ILE A 176 -16.73 -14.61 23.01
C ILE A 176 -16.86 -13.95 21.62
N PRO A 177 -15.76 -13.73 20.88
CA PRO A 177 -15.83 -13.19 19.52
C PRO A 177 -16.62 -14.14 18.63
N THR A 178 -17.77 -13.70 18.11
CA THR A 178 -18.68 -14.56 17.34
C THR A 178 -19.35 -13.84 16.16
N GLN A 179 -19.83 -12.62 16.35
CA GLN A 179 -20.63 -11.90 15.33
C GLN A 179 -19.89 -10.73 14.70
N GLU A 180 -18.78 -10.30 15.28
CA GLU A 180 -18.03 -9.12 14.85
C GLU A 180 -17.32 -9.38 13.52
N LEU A 181 -17.14 -8.33 12.71
CA LEU A 181 -16.46 -8.42 11.41
C LEU A 181 -14.96 -8.72 11.57
N SER A 182 -14.32 -8.20 12.62
CA SER A 182 -12.91 -8.42 12.91
C SER A 182 -12.65 -8.67 14.40
N LEU A 183 -11.56 -9.38 14.69
CA LEU A 183 -11.10 -9.59 16.08
C LEU A 183 -10.83 -8.26 16.79
N THR A 184 -10.41 -7.23 16.04
CA THR A 184 -10.21 -5.90 16.64
C THR A 184 -11.48 -5.19 17.01
N ASP A 185 -12.58 -5.44 16.31
CA ASP A 185 -13.86 -4.81 16.65
C ASP A 185 -14.43 -5.45 17.91
N TRP A 186 -14.32 -6.78 18.02
CA TRP A 186 -14.59 -7.47 19.28
C TRP A 186 -13.69 -6.95 20.42
N TRP A 187 -12.39 -6.81 20.21
CA TRP A 187 -11.49 -6.36 21.27
C TRP A 187 -11.81 -4.93 21.75
N LYS A 188 -12.24 -4.04 20.84
CA LYS A 188 -12.72 -2.70 21.25
C LYS A 188 -13.97 -2.80 22.11
N TYR A 189 -14.97 -3.55 21.65
CA TYR A 189 -16.22 -3.77 22.38
C TYR A 189 -15.96 -4.39 23.76
N ALA A 190 -15.21 -5.49 23.81
CA ALA A 190 -14.84 -6.17 25.04
C ALA A 190 -14.10 -5.25 26.02
N LYS A 191 -13.21 -4.39 25.51
CA LYS A 191 -12.50 -3.40 26.33
C LYS A 191 -13.44 -2.34 26.90
N GLU A 192 -14.41 -1.87 26.12
CA GLU A 192 -15.40 -0.88 26.54
C GLU A 192 -16.36 -1.44 27.59
N ASP A 193 -16.74 -2.70 27.46
CA ASP A 193 -17.62 -3.41 28.41
C ASP A 193 -16.88 -3.81 29.71
N THR A 194 -15.58 -4.10 29.62
CA THR A 194 -14.76 -4.46 30.79
C THR A 194 -14.61 -3.27 31.75
N PRO A 195 -14.84 -3.44 33.07
CA PRO A 195 -14.63 -2.37 34.06
C PRO A 195 -13.23 -1.75 34.01
N PRO A 196 -13.05 -0.42 34.16
CA PRO A 196 -11.76 0.24 34.05
C PRO A 196 -10.65 -0.33 34.95
N ILE A 197 -11.02 -0.87 36.10
CA ILE A 197 -10.12 -1.51 37.08
C ILE A 197 -9.43 -2.74 36.47
N LEU A 198 -10.14 -3.48 35.60
CA LEU A 198 -9.65 -4.69 34.94
C LEU A 198 -8.97 -4.40 33.59
N ARG A 199 -9.06 -3.18 33.05
CA ARG A 199 -8.42 -2.80 31.77
C ARG A 199 -6.90 -2.64 31.86
N LYS A 200 -6.32 -2.66 33.06
CA LYS A 200 -4.89 -2.38 33.34
C LYS A 200 -4.07 -3.61 33.76
N ALA A 201 -4.63 -4.82 33.67
CA ALA A 201 -3.85 -6.05 33.81
C ALA A 201 -3.11 -6.38 32.51
#